data_AF-A0A4Y9VRD3-F1
#
_entry.id   AF-A0A4Y9VRD3-F1
#
_cell.length_a   1.000
_cell.length_b   1.000
_cell.length_c   1.000
_cell.angle_alpha   90.00
_cell.angle_beta   90.00
_cell.angle_gamma   90.00
#
_symmetry.space_group_name_H-M   'P 1'
#
loop_
_entity.id
_entity.type
_entity.pdbx_description
1 polymer ?
#
loop_
_entity_poly.entity_id
_entity_poly.type
_entity_poly.pdbx_seq_one_letter_code
_entity_poly.pdbx_strand_id
1 'polypeptide(L)' 'MILIYLKNNAIAFDQQVNALLGGSPDETLSSRAYRVSRNGSWWRWQICMVVINSLAFNRNHCYESYLSELNRRQRRANFG' A
#
# COMPACT_ATOMS: atom_id res chain seq x y z
N MET A 1 -14.95 -9.62 13.45
CA MET A 1 -15.69 -9.49 12.17
C MET A 1 -15.58 -8.08 11.58
N ILE A 2 -16.08 -7.03 12.24
CA ILE A 2 -16.07 -5.62 11.74
C ILE A 2 -14.67 -5.08 11.41
N LEU A 3 -13.68 -5.34 12.25
CA LEU A 3 -12.30 -4.86 12.03
C LEU A 3 -11.67 -5.41 10.74
N ILE A 4 -12.05 -6.63 10.33
CA ILE A 4 -11.54 -7.26 9.09
C ILE A 4 -12.13 -6.55 7.87
N TYR A 5 -13.41 -6.16 7.92
CA TYR A 5 -14.05 -5.41 6.84
C TYR A 5 -13.47 -4.01 6.70
N LEU A 6 -13.25 -3.30 7.82
CA LEU A 6 -12.60 -1.97 7.79
C LEU A 6 -11.20 -2.06 7.18
N LYS A 7 -10.42 -3.06 7.57
CA LYS A 7 -9.09 -3.33 6.99
C LYS A 7 -9.16 -3.62 5.49
N ASN A 8 -10.10 -4.47 5.05
CA ASN A 8 -10.24 -4.82 3.63
C ASN A 8 -10.66 -3.61 2.79
N ASN A 9 -11.55 -2.75 3.30
CA ASN A 9 -11.94 -1.52 2.61
C ASN A 9 -10.77 -0.53 2.50
N ALA A 10 -9.95 -0.40 3.53
CA ALA A 10 -8.73 0.42 3.48
C ALA A 10 -7.74 -0.10 2.43
N ILE A 11 -7.52 -1.42 2.36
CA ILE A 11 -6.65 -2.03 1.33
C ILE A 11 -7.22 -1.83 -0.07
N ALA A 12 -8.51 -2.05 -0.26
CA ALA A 12 -9.18 -1.87 -1.55
C ALA A 12 -9.09 -0.41 -2.04
N PHE A 13 -9.24 0.55 -1.13
CA PHE A 13 -9.03 1.96 -1.44
C PHE A 13 -7.59 2.24 -1.86
N ASP A 14 -6.60 1.70 -1.15
CA ASP A 14 -5.18 1.86 -1.47
C ASP A 14 -4.81 1.27 -2.84
N GLN A 15 -5.41 0.13 -3.20
CA GLN A 15 -5.28 -0.49 -4.53
C GLN A 15 -5.99 0.34 -5.62
N GLN A 16 -7.17 0.88 -5.32
CA GLN A 16 -7.91 1.72 -6.25
C GLN A 16 -7.15 2.99 -6.60
N VAL A 17 -6.57 3.67 -5.62
CA VAL A 17 -5.73 4.86 -5.88
C VAL A 17 -4.48 4.47 -6.68
N ASN A 18 -3.87 3.32 -6.43
CA ASN A 18 -2.73 2.86 -7.24
C ASN A 18 -3.12 2.61 -8.71
N ALA A 19 -4.26 1.95 -8.95
CA ALA A 19 -4.78 1.69 -10.29
C ALA A 19 -5.11 2.99 -11.04
N LEU A 20 -5.69 3.98 -10.35
CA LEU A 20 -5.93 5.32 -10.90
C LEU A 20 -4.63 6.04 -11.30
N LEU A 21 -3.53 5.77 -10.60
CA LEU A 21 -2.19 6.27 -10.90
C LEU A 21 -1.41 5.36 -11.87
N GLY A 22 -2.11 4.48 -12.60
CA GLY A 22 -1.53 3.59 -13.61
C GLY A 22 -0.66 2.46 -13.05
N GLY A 23 -0.85 2.10 -11.78
CA GLY A 23 -0.20 0.95 -11.14
C GLY A 23 -0.99 -0.34 -11.31
N SER A 24 -0.41 -1.46 -10.89
CA SER A 24 -1.11 -2.74 -10.91
C SER A 24 -2.27 -2.76 -9.91
N PRO A 25 -3.45 -3.30 -10.25
CA PRO A 25 -4.58 -3.39 -9.33
C PRO A 25 -4.32 -4.30 -8.12
N ASP A 26 -3.40 -5.25 -8.24
CA ASP A 26 -2.98 -6.12 -7.12
C ASP A 26 -1.97 -5.44 -6.19
N GLU A 27 -1.43 -4.29 -6.59
CA GLU A 27 -0.43 -3.54 -5.86
C GLU A 27 -1.07 -2.36 -5.10
N THR A 28 -0.67 -2.17 -3.84
CA THR A 28 -1.07 -1.00 -3.05
C THR A 28 -0.23 0.22 -3.36
N LEU A 29 -0.83 1.41 -3.33
CA LEU A 29 -0.10 2.66 -3.55
C LEU A 29 1.04 2.84 -2.53
N SER A 30 0.79 2.45 -1.28
CA SER A 30 1.75 2.50 -0.17
C SER A 30 3.01 1.66 -0.43
N SER A 31 2.87 0.43 -0.95
CA SER A 31 4.00 -0.43 -1.29
C SER A 31 4.76 0.06 -2.53
N ARG A 32 4.04 0.54 -3.55
CA ARG A 32 4.62 1.19 -4.73
C ARG A 32 5.45 2.42 -4.33
N ALA A 33 4.89 3.28 -3.48
CA ALA A 33 5.55 4.49 -3.00
C ALA A 33 6.87 4.16 -2.30
N TYR A 34 6.90 3.12 -1.46
CA TYR A 34 8.13 2.66 -0.82
C TYR A 34 9.16 2.14 -1.84
N ARG A 35 8.74 1.28 -2.79
CA ARG A 35 9.63 0.69 -3.80
C ARG A 35 10.25 1.75 -4.71
N VAL A 36 9.43 2.70 -5.18
CA VAL A 36 9.87 3.78 -6.08
C VAL A 36 10.76 4.78 -5.36
N SER A 37 10.43 5.11 -4.10
CA SER A 37 11.26 5.94 -3.22
C SER A 37 12.66 5.32 -2.99
N ARG A 38 12.76 3.99 -2.88
CA ARG A 38 14.03 3.28 -2.69
C ARG A 38 14.86 3.11 -3.96
N ASN A 39 14.23 3.02 -5.14
CA ASN A 39 14.93 2.91 -6.43
C ASN A 39 15.50 4.24 -6.95
N GLY A 40 15.62 5.27 -6.10
CA GLY A 40 16.21 6.56 -6.46
C GLY A 40 15.30 7.44 -7.32
N SER A 41 14.00 7.14 -7.41
CA SER A 41 13.10 7.79 -8.35
C SER A 41 12.25 8.85 -7.65
N TRP A 42 12.48 10.11 -8.08
CA TRP A 42 11.68 11.33 -7.92
C TRP A 42 11.20 11.68 -6.49
N TRP A 43 11.66 12.83 -5.99
CA TRP A 43 11.23 13.48 -4.74
C TRP A 43 9.71 13.44 -4.47
N ARG A 44 8.90 13.46 -5.55
CA ARG A 44 7.44 13.35 -5.52
C ARG A 44 6.96 12.07 -4.82
N TRP A 45 7.62 10.93 -5.04
CA TRP A 45 7.26 9.67 -4.40
C TRP A 45 7.68 9.59 -2.93
N GLN A 46 8.76 10.29 -2.56
CA GLN A 46 9.12 10.45 -1.14
C GLN A 46 8.05 11.26 -0.40
N ILE A 47 7.54 12.33 -1.02
CA ILE A 47 6.42 13.10 -0.46
C ILE A 47 5.16 12.24 -0.37
N CYS A 48 4.80 11.50 -1.43
CA CYS A 48 3.67 10.57 -1.38
C CYS A 48 3.82 9.56 -0.24
N MET A 49 5.02 8.98 -0.05
CA MET A 49 5.29 8.06 1.05
C MET A 49 5.07 8.71 2.43
N VAL A 50 5.56 9.94 2.63
CA VAL A 50 5.38 10.69 3.88
C VAL A 50 3.91 11.03 4.12
N VAL A 51 3.18 11.46 3.08
CA VAL A 51 1.74 11.77 3.16
C VAL A 51 0.94 10.53 3.54
N ILE A 52 1.19 9.39 2.88
CA ILE A 52 0.49 8.12 3.15
C ILE A 52 0.82 7.64 4.58
N ASN A 53 2.10 7.67 4.99
CA ASN A 53 2.51 7.33 6.35
C ASN A 53 1.83 8.22 7.41
N SER A 54 1.70 9.53 7.10
CA SER A 54 1.03 10.48 7.99
C SER A 54 -0.47 10.24 8.07
N LEU A 55 -1.13 9.95 6.95
CA LEU A 55 -2.56 9.62 6.89
C LEU A 55 -2.87 8.32 7.64
N ALA A 56 -1.97 7.35 7.58
CA ALA A 56 -2.05 6.10 8.32
C ALA A 56 -1.64 6.23 9.80
N PHE A 57 -1.25 7.43 10.26
CA PHE A 57 -0.70 7.69 11.60
C PHE A 57 0.44 6.73 12.00
N ASN A 58 1.16 6.17 11.00
CA ASN A 58 2.22 5.20 11.21
C ASN A 58 3.37 5.48 10.22
N ARG A 59 4.54 5.84 10.76
CA ARG A 59 5.73 6.21 9.98
C ARG A 59 6.31 5.05 9.17
N ASN A 60 6.00 3.81 9.52
CA ASN A 60 6.48 2.61 8.84
C ASN A 60 5.38 1.93 7.99
N HIS A 61 4.21 2.55 7.83
CA HIS A 61 3.08 1.93 7.15
C HIS A 61 3.39 1.49 5.71
N CYS A 62 4.05 2.35 4.93
CA CYS A 62 4.45 2.01 3.55
C CYS A 62 5.48 0.88 3.51
N TYR A 63 6.39 0.80 4.50
CA TYR A 63 7.37 -0.29 4.59
C TYR A 63 6.71 -1.61 4.97
N GLU A 64 5.81 -1.60 5.96
CA GLU A 64 5.05 -2.78 6.36
C GLU A 64 4.16 -3.30 5.23
N SER A 65 3.56 -2.39 4.45
CA SER A 65 2.75 -2.74 3.28
C SER A 65 3.60 -3.39 2.19
N TYR A 66 4.80 -2.86 1.92
CA TYR A 66 5.77 -3.47 1.02
C TYR A 66 6.21 -4.88 1.49
N LEU A 67 6.50 -5.05 2.79
CA LEU A 67 6.82 -6.37 3.35
C LEU A 67 5.63 -7.34 3.26
N SER A 68 4.41 -6.85 3.45
CA SER A 68 3.18 -7.65 3.35
C SER A 68 2.91 -8.12 1.92
N GLU A 69 3.15 -7.26 0.93
CA GLU A 69 3.10 -7.58 -0.51
C GLU A 69 4.11 -8.67 -0.86
N LEU A 70 5.38 -8.50 -0.46
CA LEU A 70 6.43 -9.50 -0.68
C LEU A 70 6.09 -10.85 -0.05
N ASN A 71 5.54 -10.84 1.16
CA ASN A 71 5.08 -12.04 1.85
C ASN A 71 3.76 -12.61 1.27
N ARG A 72 3.22 -12.05 0.17
CA ARG A 72 1.94 -12.41 -0.45
C ARG A 72 0.76 -12.42 0.53
N ARG A 73 0.85 -11.75 1.68
CA ARG A 73 -0.19 -11.75 2.73
C ARG A 73 -1.48 -11.07 2.28
N GLN A 74 -1.40 -10.21 1.27
CA GLN A 74 -2.57 -9.59 0.65
C GLN A 74 -3.29 -10.51 -0.35
N ARG A 75 -2.63 -11.56 -0.86
CA ARG A 75 -3.33 -12.65 -1.55
C ARG A 75 -4.04 -13.48 -0.49
N ARG A 76 -5.36 -13.31 -0.43
CA ARG A 76 -6.26 -14.17 0.35
C ARG A 76 -5.89 -15.63 0.13
N ALA A 77 -5.24 -16.26 1.10
CA ALA A 77 -5.27 -17.70 1.25
C ALA A 77 -6.67 -18.03 1.78
N ASN A 78 -7.46 -18.73 0.96
CA ASN A 78 -8.79 -19.27 1.27
C ASN A 78 -9.95 -18.26 1.24
N PHE A 79 -10.53 -18.13 0.05
CA PHE A 79 -12.00 -18.14 -0.11
C PHE A 79 -12.34 -19.52 -0.64
N GLY A 80 -12.63 -20.44 0.28
CA GLY A 80 -13.23 -21.75 0.03
C GLY A 80 -14.56 -21.79 0.76
#